data_AF-A0AAE9W878-F1
#
_entry.id   AF-A0AAE9W878-F1
#
_cell.length_a   1.000
_cell.length_b   1.000
_cell.length_c   1.000
_cell.angle_alpha   90.00
_cell.angle_beta   90.00
_cell.angle_gamma   90.00
#
_symmetry.space_group_name_H-M   'P 1'
#
loop_
_entity.id
_entity.type
_entity.pdbx_description
1 polymer ?
#
loop_
_entity_poly.entity_id
_entity_poly.type
_entity_poly.pdbx_seq_one_letter_code
_entity_poly.pdbx_strand_id
1 'polypeptide(L)'
;MDSYKTKPKLIEENRGRLFRVLFRNDQIPVEGFLWNIDPVSGTLFLLKDSSSSSSITSSHPEEAEHRVYSIMSDAVRSFEKDDSVQPLSSEALLEWDQLLS
;
A
#
# COMPACT_ATOMS: atom_id res chain seq x y z
N MET A 1 -20.75 -8.81 -5.00
CA MET A 1 -19.39 -8.29 -4.73
C MET A 1 -19.47 -6.80 -4.97
N ASP A 2 -19.96 -6.09 -3.96
CA ASP A 2 -20.37 -4.70 -4.10
C ASP A 2 -19.20 -3.74 -3.90
N SER A 3 -18.85 -3.07 -5.00
CA SER A 3 -18.55 -1.65 -5.04
C SER A 3 -17.42 -1.14 -4.12
N TYR A 4 -16.18 -1.44 -4.50
CA TYR A 4 -15.09 -0.47 -4.34
C TYR A 4 -15.20 0.67 -5.39
N LYS A 5 -16.41 1.20 -5.62
CA LYS A 5 -16.53 2.59 -6.07
C LYS A 5 -16.12 3.43 -4.86
N THR A 6 -14.82 3.50 -4.65
CA THR A 6 -14.17 3.95 -3.43
C THR A 6 -14.63 5.36 -3.15
N LYS A 7 -15.45 5.53 -2.10
CA LYS A 7 -15.85 6.86 -1.64
C LYS A 7 -14.55 7.59 -1.26
N PRO A 8 -14.32 8.84 -1.69
CA PRO A 8 -13.11 9.59 -1.33
C PRO A 8 -12.81 9.56 0.18
N LYS A 9 -13.85 9.57 1.01
CA LYS A 9 -13.76 9.40 2.48
C LYS A 9 -13.01 8.13 2.91
N LEU A 10 -13.20 7.01 2.21
CA LEU A 10 -12.53 5.75 2.54
C LEU A 10 -11.02 5.85 2.30
N ILE A 11 -10.58 6.60 1.28
CA ILE A 11 -9.16 6.82 1.00
C ILE A 11 -8.57 7.71 2.08
N GLU A 12 -9.23 8.83 2.39
CA GLU A 12 -8.76 9.76 3.44
C GLU A 12 -8.67 9.09 4.82
N GLU A 13 -9.67 8.29 5.21
CA GLU A 13 -9.71 7.58 6.50
C GLU A 13 -8.64 6.47 6.61
N ASN A 14 -8.21 5.92 5.46
CA ASN A 14 -7.28 4.80 5.41
C ASN A 14 -5.87 5.16 4.93
N ARG A 15 -5.63 6.41 4.53
CA ARG A 15 -4.32 6.88 4.10
C ARG A 15 -3.28 6.66 5.21
N GLY A 16 -2.12 6.15 4.82
CA GLY A 16 -1.02 5.81 5.71
C GLY A 16 -1.22 4.56 6.55
N ARG A 17 -2.35 3.85 6.49
CA ARG A 17 -2.52 2.56 7.19
C ARG A 17 -1.93 1.41 6.38
N LEU A 18 -1.45 0.39 7.08
CA LEU A 18 -0.90 -0.81 6.44
C LEU A 18 -2.03 -1.69 5.89
N PHE A 19 -1.84 -2.15 4.67
CA PHE A 19 -2.72 -3.13 4.04
C PHE A 19 -1.94 -4.28 3.44
N ARG A 20 -2.60 -5.43 3.41
CA ARG A 20 -2.19 -6.64 2.71
C ARG A 20 -3.09 -6.88 1.51
N VAL A 21 -2.47 -7.05 0.35
CA VAL A 21 -3.15 -7.36 -0.92
C VAL A 21 -2.92 -8.82 -1.25
N LEU A 22 -4.01 -9.59 -1.36
CA LEU A 22 -3.98 -10.94 -1.92
C LEU A 22 -4.37 -10.87 -3.40
N PHE A 23 -3.58 -11.48 -4.27
CA PHE A 23 -3.83 -11.52 -5.70
C PHE A 23 -4.69 -12.72 -6.11
N ARG A 24 -5.37 -12.61 -7.26
CA ARG A 24 -6.21 -13.69 -7.81
C ARG A 24 -5.42 -14.86 -8.39
N ASN A 25 -4.19 -14.61 -8.81
CA ASN A 25 -3.33 -15.57 -9.51
C ASN A 25 -2.31 -16.25 -8.59
N ASP A 26 -2.60 -16.31 -7.28
CA ASP A 26 -1.73 -16.88 -6.24
C ASP A 26 -0.30 -16.31 -6.22
N GLN A 27 -0.11 -15.09 -6.73
CA GLN A 27 1.12 -14.34 -6.51
C GLN A 27 1.33 -14.04 -5.03
N ILE A 28 2.61 -13.85 -4.67
CA ILE A 28 3.03 -13.48 -3.33
C ILE A 28 2.29 -12.22 -2.89
N PRO A 29 1.61 -12.23 -1.73
CA PRO A 29 0.95 -11.05 -1.20
C PRO A 29 1.88 -9.86 -1.09
N VAL A 30 1.34 -8.66 -1.37
CA VAL A 30 2.06 -7.41 -1.16
C VAL A 30 1.50 -6.71 0.07
N GLU A 31 2.40 -6.22 0.91
CA GLU A 31 2.08 -5.40 2.07
C GLU A 31 2.68 -4.01 1.89
N GLY A 32 1.90 -2.99 2.22
CA GLY A 32 2.33 -1.60 2.14
C GLY A 32 1.30 -0.63 2.69
N PHE A 33 1.75 0.58 2.99
CA PHE A 33 0.93 1.65 3.51
C PHE A 33 0.12 2.28 2.38
N LEU A 34 -1.19 2.42 2.56
CA LEU A 34 -2.05 2.99 1.54
C LEU A 34 -1.73 4.47 1.32
N TRP A 35 -1.26 4.83 0.13
CA TRP A 35 -1.09 6.23 -0.23
C TRP A 35 -2.31 6.80 -0.92
N ASN A 36 -2.84 6.07 -1.91
CA ASN A 36 -3.98 6.50 -2.70
C ASN A 36 -4.71 5.32 -3.35
N ILE A 37 -5.94 5.56 -3.80
CA ILE A 37 -6.69 4.68 -4.69
C ILE A 37 -7.22 5.53 -5.84
N ASP A 38 -6.87 5.20 -7.08
CA ASP A 38 -7.48 5.88 -8.22
C ASP A 38 -8.99 5.57 -8.24
N PRO A 39 -9.88 6.57 -8.09
CA PRO A 39 -11.32 6.34 -8.05
C PRO A 39 -11.91 5.84 -9.37
N VAL A 40 -11.18 5.99 -10.49
CA VAL A 40 -11.64 5.56 -11.81
C VAL A 40 -11.34 4.08 -12.03
N SER A 41 -10.08 3.67 -11.90
CA SER A 41 -9.67 2.27 -12.14
C SER A 41 -9.73 1.38 -10.89
N GLY A 42 -9.81 1.96 -9.69
CA GLY A 42 -9.63 1.25 -8.43
C GLY A 42 -8.19 0.83 -8.16
N THR A 43 -7.21 1.33 -8.95
CA THR A 43 -5.79 1.01 -8.77
C THR A 43 -5.33 1.46 -7.39
N LEU A 44 -4.73 0.53 -6.64
CA LEU A 44 -4.19 0.77 -5.31
C LEU A 44 -2.73 1.24 -5.44
N PHE A 45 -2.38 2.31 -4.72
CA PHE A 45 -1.00 2.78 -4.58
C PHE A 45 -0.53 2.55 -3.16
N LEU A 46 0.44 1.64 -2.98
CA LEU A 46 0.99 1.28 -1.68
C LEU A 46 2.45 1.68 -1.56
N LEU A 47 2.83 2.21 -0.40
CA LEU A 47 4.19 2.59 -0.04
C LEU A 47 4.81 1.50 0.80
N LYS A 48 6.02 1.08 0.47
CA LYS A 48 6.80 0.18 1.32
C LYS A 48 8.04 0.90 1.78
N ASP A 49 8.10 1.09 3.09
CA ASP A 49 9.29 1.60 3.77
C ASP A 49 10.25 0.45 4.07
N SER A 50 11.54 0.72 3.86
CA SER A 50 12.67 -0.17 4.11
C SER A 50 12.72 -0.65 5.57
N SER A 51 12.21 0.15 6.51
CA SER A 51 12.21 -0.12 7.95
C SER A 51 11.34 -1.33 8.35
N SER A 52 10.32 -1.66 7.56
CA SER A 52 9.39 -2.77 7.83
C SER A 52 9.88 -4.11 7.25
N SER A 53 10.98 -4.13 6.49
CA SER A 53 11.52 -5.34 5.86
C SER A 53 12.61 -6.00 6.70
N SER A 54 12.40 -6.13 8.01
CA SER A 54 13.30 -6.88 8.89
C SER A 54 12.85 -8.34 9.06
N SER A 55 12.46 -9.04 7.97
CA SER A 55 12.20 -10.50 8.03
C SER A 55 12.23 -11.24 6.69
N ILE A 56 13.01 -10.83 5.67
CA ILE A 56 13.23 -11.69 4.48
C ILE A 56 14.69 -11.65 4.09
N THR A 57 15.37 -12.79 4.24
CA THR A 57 16.74 -13.02 3.80
C THR A 57 16.80 -13.03 2.26
N SER A 58 16.95 -11.87 1.64
CA SER A 58 17.43 -11.78 0.26
C SER A 58 18.83 -11.18 0.27
N SER A 59 19.79 -11.97 -0.21
CA SER A 59 21.20 -11.64 -0.37
C SER A 59 21.41 -10.60 -1.48
N HIS A 60 20.99 -9.37 -1.21
CA HIS A 60 21.42 -8.16 -1.89
C HIS A 60 21.44 -7.05 -0.84
N PRO A 61 22.49 -6.22 -0.77
CA PRO A 61 22.47 -5.05 0.10
C PRO A 61 21.41 -4.10 -0.47
N GLU A 62 20.17 -4.21 0.00
CA GLU A 62 19.13 -3.24 -0.31
C GLU A 62 19.54 -1.95 0.42
N GLU A 63 20.12 -1.02 -0.33
CA GLU A 63 20.04 0.40 0.01
C GLU A 63 18.58 0.71 0.37
N ALA A 64 18.37 1.58 1.35
CA ALA A 64 17.05 1.93 1.88
C ALA A 64 16.15 2.53 0.78
N GLU A 65 15.59 1.68 -0.06
CA GLU A 65 14.90 2.08 -1.29
C GLU A 65 13.42 2.18 -0.99
N HIS A 66 12.92 3.41 -1.11
CA HIS A 66 11.51 3.74 -1.09
C HIS A 66 10.84 3.05 -2.26
N ARG A 67 9.93 2.08 -1.99
CA ARG A 67 9.21 1.35 -3.04
C ARG A 67 7.74 1.78 -3.09
N VAL A 68 7.23 1.97 -4.30
CA VAL A 68 5.81 2.25 -4.56
C VAL A 68 5.24 1.13 -5.43
N TYR A 69 4.19 0.48 -4.95
CA TYR A 69 3.43 -0.50 -5.71
C TYR A 69 2.20 0.14 -6.34
N SER A 70 2.00 -0.08 -7.63
CA SER A 70 0.75 0.23 -8.33
C SER A 70 0.05 -1.08 -8.67
N ILE A 71 -1.11 -1.33 -8.05
CA ILE A 71 -1.81 -2.62 -8.14
C ILE A 71 -3.17 -2.43 -8.79
N MET A 72 -3.34 -3.04 -9.96
CA MET A 72 -4.59 -3.01 -10.71
C MET A 72 -5.70 -3.73 -9.94
N SER A 73 -6.90 -3.14 -9.88
CA SER A 73 -8.03 -3.64 -9.08
C SER A 73 -8.51 -5.03 -9.52
N ASP A 74 -8.37 -5.36 -10.81
CA ASP A 74 -8.75 -6.66 -11.37
C ASP A 74 -7.80 -7.80 -10.96
N ALA A 75 -6.56 -7.47 -10.61
CA ALA A 75 -5.59 -8.41 -10.06
C ALA A 75 -5.87 -8.76 -8.57
N VAL A 76 -6.66 -7.93 -7.87
CA VAL A 76 -6.91 -8.07 -6.43
C VAL A 76 -8.01 -9.12 -6.16
N ARG A 77 -7.70 -10.06 -5.26
CA ARG A 77 -8.65 -11.00 -4.65
C ARG A 77 -9.23 -10.42 -3.36
N SER A 78 -8.38 -9.95 -2.45
CA SER A 78 -8.77 -9.23 -1.24
C SER A 78 -7.77 -8.13 -0.89
N PHE A 79 -8.27 -7.14 -0.18
CA PHE A 79 -7.51 -5.99 0.32
C PHE A 79 -7.86 -5.79 1.79
N GLU A 80 -6.94 -6.16 2.66
CA GLU A 80 -7.18 -6.32 4.08
C GLU A 80 -6.34 -5.32 4.86
N LYS A 81 -7.00 -4.59 5.75
CA LYS A 81 -6.34 -3.63 6.63
C LYS A 81 -5.70 -4.35 7.80
N ASP A 82 -4.45 -4.02 8.10
CA ASP A 82 -3.81 -4.48 9.34
C ASP A 82 -3.93 -3.40 10.42
N ASP A 83 -4.88 -3.59 11.34
CA ASP A 83 -5.11 -2.68 12.48
C ASP A 83 -4.07 -2.84 13.60
N SER A 84 -3.19 -3.84 13.54
CA SER A 84 -2.13 -4.04 14.53
C SER A 84 -0.94 -3.09 14.33
N VAL A 85 -0.78 -2.56 13.11
CA VAL A 85 0.30 -1.64 12.74
C VAL A 85 -0.18 -0.20 12.80
N GLN A 86 0.61 0.66 13.46
CA GLN A 86 0.30 2.08 13.51
C GLN A 86 0.37 2.69 12.11
N PRO A 87 -0.55 3.61 11.76
CA PRO A 87 -0.44 4.36 10.52
C PRO A 87 0.87 5.16 10.45
N LEU A 88 1.33 5.44 9.24
CA LEU A 88 2.40 6.42 9.00
C LEU A 88 2.05 7.76 9.66
N SER A 89 3.07 8.41 10.20
CA SER A 89 2.92 9.75 10.75
C SER A 89 2.61 10.77 9.64
N SER A 90 2.05 11.91 10.03
CA SER A 90 1.77 13.00 9.09
C SER A 90 3.05 13.51 8.40
N GLU A 91 4.18 13.50 9.10
CA GLU A 91 5.49 13.90 8.57
C GLU A 91 5.95 12.92 7.49
N ALA A 92 5.88 11.61 7.75
CA ALA A 92 6.24 10.59 6.77
C ALA A 92 5.35 10.67 5.52
N LEU A 93 4.04 10.88 5.68
CA LEU A 93 3.13 11.09 4.55
C LEU A 93 3.49 12.33 3.73
N LEU A 94 3.89 13.43 4.39
CA LEU A 94 4.30 14.65 3.72
C LEU A 94 5.60 14.47 2.93
N GLU A 95 6.57 13.71 3.46
CA GLU A 95 7.79 13.36 2.74
C GLU A 95 7.47 12.58 1.46
N TRP A 96 6.58 11.60 1.54
CA TRP A 96 6.10 10.87 0.37
C TRP A 96 5.37 11.76 -0.64
N ASP A 97 4.58 12.72 -0.16
CA ASP A 97 3.88 13.67 -1.04
C ASP A 97 4.86 14.55 -1.82
N GLN A 98 5.99 14.94 -1.22
CA GLN A 98 7.05 15.69 -1.89
C GLN A 98 7.85 14.84 -2.89
N LEU A 99 8.03 13.55 -2.59
CA LEU A 99 8.75 12.63 -3.48
C LEU A 99 7.95 12.25 -4.73
N LEU A 100 6.61 12.26 -4.64
CA LEU A 100 5.71 11.81 -5.70
C LEU A 100 5.02 12.94 -6.48
N SER A 101 5.25 14.20 -6.09
CA SER A 101 4.78 15.41 -6.77
C SER A 101 5.71 15.87 -7.88
#